data_AF-A0A1Q6XGV0-F1
#
_entry.id   AF-A0A1Q6XGV0-F1
#
_cell.length_a   1.000
_cell.length_b   1.000
_cell.length_c   1.000
_cell.angle_alpha   90.00
_cell.angle_beta   90.00
_cell.angle_gamma   90.00
#
_symmetry.space_group_name_H-M   'P 1'
#
loop_
_entity.id
_entity.type
_entity.pdbx_description
1 polymer ?
#
loop_
_entity_poly.entity_id
_entity_poly.type
_entity_poly.pdbx_seq_one_letter_code
_entity_poly.pdbx_strand_id
1 'polypeptide(L)'
;MIATRCVTAAVSLFLMTAILPVCVHAQKGIAGPGYYPSGYNGDIFTGEFAPSDSADQIKLVYKNGNKTQSFEGKIESPCLAPLKDKPTEGKELHLSSIPAGTVLTAYYAPTTLKVDGKKAHANLVWGIRFDTLNGQKLSNPTRPIISCSHANARPFRVFNN
;
A
#
# COMPACT_ATOMS: atom_id res chain seq x y z
N MET A 1 -3.90 20.81 8.64
CA MET A 1 -5.28 21.03 8.18
C MET A 1 -5.63 19.98 7.15
N ILE A 2 -6.53 19.06 7.49
CA ILE A 2 -6.99 17.99 6.62
C ILE A 2 -8.17 18.54 5.82
N ALA A 3 -8.04 18.65 4.51
CA ALA A 3 -9.13 19.06 3.64
C ALA A 3 -9.91 17.81 3.20
N THR A 4 -10.97 17.50 3.95
CA THR A 4 -12.00 16.52 3.57
C THR A 4 -12.90 17.18 2.51
N ARG A 5 -12.93 16.64 1.29
CA ARG A 5 -13.94 17.04 0.29
C ARG A 5 -14.67 15.80 -0.23
N CYS A 6 -15.89 15.62 0.25
CA CYS A 6 -16.87 14.71 -0.34
C CYS A 6 -17.42 15.33 -1.64
N VAL A 7 -17.45 14.56 -2.72
CA VAL A 7 -18.10 14.96 -3.97
C VAL A 7 -19.51 14.38 -3.96
N THR A 8 -20.52 15.26 -3.90
CA THR A 8 -21.92 14.90 -4.10
C THR A 8 -22.20 14.91 -5.61
N ALA A 9 -22.36 13.75 -6.23
CA ALA A 9 -22.87 13.67 -7.59
C ALA A 9 -24.38 13.94 -7.57
N ALA A 10 -24.80 15.12 -8.00
CA ALA A 10 -26.21 15.44 -8.17
C ALA A 10 -26.68 14.83 -9.50
N VAL A 11 -27.40 13.71 -9.43
CA VAL A 11 -28.20 13.20 -10.54
C VAL A 11 -29.65 13.37 -10.14
N SER A 12 -30.34 14.30 -10.80
CA SER A 12 -31.74 14.60 -10.52
C SER A 12 -32.65 13.51 -11.06
N LEU A 13 -33.61 13.15 -10.20
CA LEU A 13 -34.92 12.53 -10.43
C LEU A 13 -35.03 10.99 -10.29
N PHE A 14 -35.66 10.61 -9.17
CA PHE A 14 -36.49 9.41 -8.95
C PHE A 14 -35.81 8.03 -8.84
N LEU A 15 -35.23 7.71 -7.67
CA LEU A 15 -35.53 6.50 -6.88
C LEU A 15 -34.77 6.56 -5.55
N MET A 16 -35.45 6.28 -4.43
CA MET A 16 -34.81 6.07 -3.12
C MET A 16 -33.76 4.95 -3.22
N THR A 17 -32.51 5.30 -3.46
CA THR A 17 -31.36 4.41 -3.26
C THR A 17 -30.41 5.16 -2.35
N ALA A 18 -30.18 4.61 -1.16
CA ALA A 18 -29.25 5.15 -0.19
C ALA A 18 -27.86 5.23 -0.83
N ILE A 19 -27.44 6.45 -1.18
CA ILE A 19 -26.09 6.72 -1.68
C ILE A 19 -25.15 6.58 -0.49
N LEU A 20 -24.62 5.37 -0.29
CA LEU A 20 -23.53 5.13 0.66
C LEU A 20 -22.36 6.04 0.26
N PRO A 21 -21.89 6.95 1.13
CA PRO A 21 -20.74 7.78 0.82
C PRO A 21 -19.51 6.88 0.70
N VAL A 22 -19.01 6.72 -0.53
CA VAL A 22 -17.73 6.03 -0.78
C VAL A 22 -16.60 6.98 -0.41
N CYS A 23 -16.30 7.05 0.88
CA CYS A 23 -15.10 7.71 1.40
C CYS A 23 -13.86 6.92 0.95
N VAL A 24 -13.27 7.28 -0.19
CA VAL A 24 -11.89 6.87 -0.51
C VAL A 24 -10.95 7.88 0.14
N HIS A 25 -10.58 7.64 1.39
CA HIS A 25 -9.58 8.41 2.12
C HIS A 25 -8.25 7.64 2.19
N ALA A 26 -7.31 8.05 1.32
CA ALA A 26 -5.92 8.44 1.62
C ALA A 26 -4.94 8.00 0.51
N GLN A 27 -4.25 8.97 -0.09
CA GLN A 27 -3.08 8.71 -0.94
C GLN A 27 -1.84 8.50 -0.11
N LYS A 28 -1.58 9.41 0.83
CA LYS A 28 -0.62 9.24 1.91
C LYS A 28 -1.41 9.23 3.22
N GLY A 29 -1.03 8.37 4.15
CA GLY A 29 -1.72 8.23 5.43
C GLY A 29 -0.79 7.74 6.53
N ILE A 30 -1.39 7.47 7.69
CA ILE A 30 -0.73 6.84 8.83
C ILE A 30 -1.35 5.46 9.05
N ALA A 31 -0.50 4.47 9.31
CA ALA A 31 -0.90 3.11 9.59
C ALA A 31 -1.81 3.07 10.82
N GLY A 32 -2.83 2.21 10.77
CA GLY A 32 -3.74 2.00 11.89
C GLY A 32 -3.06 1.32 13.09
N PRO A 33 -3.79 1.08 14.19
CA PRO A 33 -3.25 0.39 15.36
C PRO A 33 -2.72 -0.99 14.97
N GLY A 34 -1.55 -1.33 15.49
CA GLY A 34 -0.85 -2.55 15.10
C GLY A 34 0.52 -2.66 15.75
N TYR A 35 1.14 -3.80 15.53
CA TYR A 35 2.54 -4.07 15.78
C TYR A 35 3.32 -3.92 14.48
N TYR A 36 4.35 -3.08 14.52
CA TYR A 36 5.18 -2.76 13.37
C TYR A 36 6.66 -2.92 13.74
N PRO A 37 7.56 -3.15 12.77
CA PRO A 37 8.99 -3.18 13.01
C PRO A 37 9.51 -1.90 13.68
N SER A 38 10.57 -2.04 14.47
CA SER A 38 11.29 -0.88 15.04
C SER A 38 11.87 -0.02 13.91
N GLY A 39 11.67 1.30 13.97
CA GLY A 39 12.11 2.25 12.95
C GLY A 39 11.07 2.56 11.87
N TYR A 40 9.94 1.86 11.84
CA TYR A 40 8.80 2.24 11.01
C TYR A 40 7.99 3.37 11.66
N ASN A 41 7.83 4.48 10.94
CA ASN A 41 7.19 5.71 11.46
C ASN A 41 5.68 5.79 11.18
N GLY A 42 5.09 4.74 10.60
CA GLY A 42 3.65 4.71 10.32
C GLY A 42 3.24 5.21 8.94
N ASP A 43 4.15 5.71 8.09
CA ASP A 43 3.77 6.24 6.77
C ASP A 43 3.24 5.14 5.84
N ILE A 44 2.04 5.35 5.29
CA ILE A 44 1.46 4.49 4.25
C ILE A 44 1.14 5.26 2.98
N PHE A 45 1.18 4.59 1.83
CA PHE A 45 0.67 5.11 0.57
C PHE A 45 -0.25 4.08 -0.09
N THR A 46 -1.44 4.50 -0.52
CA THR A 46 -2.40 3.61 -1.21
C THR A 46 -2.64 4.08 -2.64
N GLY A 47 -2.51 3.16 -3.60
CA GLY A 47 -2.73 3.45 -5.01
C GLY A 47 -2.75 2.19 -5.88
N GLU A 48 -2.98 2.38 -7.17
CA GLU A 48 -2.91 1.36 -8.20
C GLU A 48 -1.45 1.02 -8.50
N PHE A 49 -1.13 -0.26 -8.54
CA PHE A 49 0.17 -0.76 -8.93
C PHE A 49 0.45 -0.44 -10.40
N ALA A 50 1.60 0.18 -10.65
CA ALA A 50 2.17 0.36 -11.96
C ALA A 50 3.49 -0.42 -12.04
N PRO A 51 3.71 -1.25 -13.08
CA PRO A 51 5.00 -1.91 -13.28
C PRO A 51 6.14 -0.89 -13.31
N SER A 52 7.27 -1.24 -12.69
CA SER A 52 8.53 -0.52 -12.80
C SER A 52 9.54 -1.34 -13.60
N ASP A 53 10.51 -0.66 -14.21
CA ASP A 53 11.63 -1.30 -14.90
C ASP A 53 12.60 -2.01 -13.93
N SER A 54 12.58 -1.62 -12.65
CA SER A 54 13.40 -2.26 -11.61
C SER A 54 12.61 -3.26 -10.79
N ALA A 55 13.16 -4.47 -10.63
CA ALA A 55 12.54 -5.57 -9.88
C ALA A 55 12.40 -5.28 -8.37
N ASP A 56 13.17 -4.34 -7.84
CA ASP A 56 13.17 -3.93 -6.43
C ASP A 56 12.40 -2.62 -6.19
N GLN A 57 11.66 -2.12 -7.19
CA GLN A 57 10.92 -0.87 -7.09
C GLN A 57 9.41 -1.08 -7.20
N ILE A 58 8.69 -0.54 -6.23
CA ILE A 58 7.24 -0.42 -6.25
C ILE A 58 6.87 0.99 -6.73
N LYS A 59 5.98 1.04 -7.70
CA LYS A 59 5.33 2.27 -8.14
C LYS A 59 3.83 2.16 -7.92
N LEU A 60 3.28 3.12 -7.18
CA LEU A 60 1.84 3.25 -6.95
C LEU A 60 1.36 4.58 -7.54
N VAL A 61 0.24 4.54 -8.24
CA VAL A 61 -0.38 5.71 -8.84
C VAL A 61 -1.77 5.85 -8.25
N TYR A 62 -2.13 7.04 -7.82
CA TYR A 62 -3.51 7.33 -7.47
C TYR A 62 -4.00 8.53 -8.24
N LYS A 63 -5.23 8.39 -8.75
CA LYS A 63 -5.92 9.39 -9.54
C LYS A 63 -7.16 9.84 -8.77
N ASN A 64 -7.34 11.15 -8.66
CA ASN A 64 -8.56 11.76 -8.13
C ASN A 64 -8.95 12.97 -8.98
N GLY A 65 -9.97 12.77 -9.82
CA GLY A 65 -10.30 13.70 -10.90
C GLY A 65 -9.08 13.94 -11.78
N ASN A 66 -8.71 15.21 -11.94
CA ASN A 66 -7.58 15.61 -12.78
C ASN A 66 -6.21 15.55 -12.06
N LYS A 67 -6.17 15.17 -10.78
CA LYS A 67 -4.92 15.08 -10.02
C LYS A 67 -4.42 13.65 -10.00
N THR A 68 -3.17 13.47 -10.40
CA THR A 68 -2.42 12.22 -10.25
C THR A 68 -1.30 12.45 -9.24
N GLN A 69 -1.15 11.58 -8.25
CA GLN A 69 0.09 11.49 -7.49
C GLN A 69 0.67 10.09 -7.66
N SER A 70 2.00 10.07 -7.65
CA SER A 70 2.78 8.85 -7.81
C SER A 70 3.66 8.67 -6.59
N PHE A 71 3.75 7.44 -6.13
CA PHE A 71 4.68 7.00 -5.11
C PHE A 71 5.66 6.03 -5.76
N GLU A 72 6.93 6.24 -5.48
CA GLU A 72 8.01 5.31 -5.82
C GLU A 72 8.73 4.93 -4.54
N GLY A 73 8.87 3.63 -4.32
CA GLY A 73 9.53 3.07 -3.17
C GLY A 73 10.37 1.85 -3.55
N LYS A 74 11.44 1.61 -2.79
CA LYS A 74 12.35 0.49 -2.97
C LYS A 74 12.08 -0.55 -1.90
N ILE A 75 11.95 -1.82 -2.28
CA ILE A 75 11.89 -2.92 -1.31
C ILE A 75 13.31 -3.26 -0.84
N GLU A 76 13.45 -3.58 0.44
CA GLU A 76 14.76 -3.96 1.02
C GLU A 76 15.14 -5.39 0.65
N SER A 77 14.12 -6.25 0.52
CA SER A 77 14.25 -7.66 0.17
C SER A 77 13.00 -8.12 -0.59
N PRO A 78 13.04 -9.28 -1.28
CA PRO A 78 11.86 -9.80 -1.93
C PRO A 78 10.69 -9.96 -0.95
N CYS A 79 9.49 -9.57 -1.38
CA CYS A 79 8.31 -9.64 -0.54
C CYS A 79 7.93 -11.11 -0.30
N LEU A 80 7.70 -11.52 0.94
CA LEU A 80 7.39 -12.92 1.29
C LEU A 80 5.89 -13.06 1.60
N ALA A 81 5.12 -13.58 0.65
CA ALA A 81 3.70 -13.85 0.82
C ALA A 81 3.52 -15.12 1.69
N PRO A 82 2.73 -15.07 2.77
CA PRO A 82 2.54 -16.22 3.64
C PRO A 82 1.85 -17.36 2.89
N LEU A 83 2.36 -18.59 3.01
CA LEU A 83 1.68 -19.78 2.52
C LEU A 83 0.52 -20.13 3.46
N LYS A 84 -0.62 -20.55 2.89
CA LYS A 84 -1.83 -20.93 3.67
C LYS A 84 -1.53 -22.00 4.72
N ASP A 85 -0.73 -23.00 4.35
CA ASP A 85 -0.46 -24.16 5.19
C ASP A 85 0.76 -23.95 6.11
N LYS A 86 1.58 -22.93 5.81
CA LYS A 86 2.82 -22.61 6.53
C LYS A 86 3.05 -21.11 6.53
N PRO A 87 2.34 -20.33 7.36
CA PRO A 87 2.44 -18.88 7.36
C PRO A 87 3.83 -18.34 7.74
N THR A 88 4.68 -19.19 8.34
CA THR A 88 6.09 -18.92 8.65
C THR A 88 7.05 -19.20 7.49
N GLU A 89 6.63 -19.98 6.50
CA GLU A 89 7.38 -20.24 5.26
C GLU A 89 6.71 -19.40 4.17
N GLY A 90 7.23 -18.20 3.91
CA GLY A 90 6.69 -17.32 2.87
C GLY A 90 7.18 -17.72 1.48
N LYS A 91 6.31 -17.67 0.47
CA LYS A 91 6.73 -17.72 -0.94
C LYS A 91 7.09 -16.32 -1.40
N GLU A 92 8.21 -16.22 -2.12
CA GLU A 92 8.58 -14.97 -2.78
C GLU A 92 7.46 -14.49 -3.72
N LEU A 93 7.02 -13.26 -3.51
CA LEU A 93 6.12 -12.51 -4.36
C LEU A 93 6.95 -11.61 -5.26
N HIS A 94 7.15 -12.05 -6.50
CA HIS A 94 7.75 -11.20 -7.52
C HIS A 94 6.80 -10.05 -7.86
N LEU A 95 7.28 -8.81 -7.79
CA LEU A 95 6.47 -7.63 -8.10
C LEU A 95 5.91 -7.66 -9.53
N SER A 96 6.64 -8.27 -10.47
CA SER A 96 6.20 -8.46 -11.87
C SER A 96 4.98 -9.38 -12.02
N SER A 97 4.67 -10.20 -11.00
CA SER A 97 3.47 -11.05 -10.98
C SER A 97 2.22 -10.31 -10.54
N ILE A 98 2.35 -9.09 -10.00
CA ILE A 98 1.23 -8.26 -9.58
C ILE A 98 0.61 -7.62 -10.83
N PRO A 99 -0.69 -7.84 -11.13
CA PRO A 99 -1.33 -7.20 -12.26
C PRO A 99 -1.32 -5.67 -12.13
N ALA A 100 -1.02 -4.98 -13.22
CA ALA A 100 -1.17 -3.52 -13.28
C ALA A 100 -2.61 -3.10 -12.93
N GLY A 101 -2.76 -1.98 -12.22
CA GLY A 101 -4.06 -1.51 -11.73
C GLY A 101 -4.51 -2.14 -10.41
N THR A 102 -3.78 -3.13 -9.87
CA THR A 102 -4.08 -3.69 -8.55
C THR A 102 -3.93 -2.62 -7.48
N VAL A 103 -4.96 -2.38 -6.66
CA VAL A 103 -4.88 -1.42 -5.55
C VAL A 103 -4.13 -2.05 -4.38
N LEU A 104 -3.04 -1.40 -3.99
CA LEU A 104 -2.17 -1.80 -2.89
C LEU A 104 -1.99 -0.65 -1.90
N THR A 105 -1.72 -1.00 -0.64
CA THR A 105 -1.13 -0.08 0.35
C THR A 105 0.33 -0.47 0.58
N ALA A 106 1.26 0.45 0.34
CA ALA A 106 2.66 0.32 0.75
C ALA A 106 2.87 0.92 2.15
N TYR A 107 3.57 0.18 3.00
CA TYR A 107 4.04 0.59 4.32
C TYR A 107 5.50 0.95 4.18
N TYR A 108 5.83 2.24 4.31
CA TYR A 108 7.15 2.74 3.97
C TYR A 108 7.73 3.69 5.03
N ALA A 109 9.04 3.87 4.99
CA ALA A 109 9.74 4.89 5.78
C ALA A 109 10.62 5.72 4.84
N PRO A 110 10.52 7.06 4.86
CA PRO A 110 11.49 7.92 4.19
C PRO A 110 12.88 7.66 4.75
N THR A 111 13.84 7.45 3.87
CA THR A 111 15.25 7.22 4.22
C THR A 111 16.17 8.01 3.29
N THR A 112 17.45 8.05 3.65
CA THR A 112 18.51 8.59 2.80
C THR A 112 19.47 7.47 2.46
N LEU A 113 19.52 7.09 1.19
CA LEU A 113 20.45 6.10 0.68
C LEU A 113 21.68 6.80 0.10
N LYS A 114 22.83 6.12 0.11
CA LYS A 114 23.99 6.55 -0.67
C LYS A 114 23.97 5.82 -2.00
N VAL A 115 23.83 6.57 -3.09
CA VAL A 115 23.94 6.07 -4.47
C VAL A 115 25.10 6.81 -5.11
N ASP A 116 26.12 6.07 -5.56
CA ASP A 116 27.34 6.63 -6.17
C ASP A 116 28.02 7.72 -5.31
N GLY A 117 28.08 7.49 -4.00
CA GLY A 117 28.66 8.43 -3.03
C GLY A 117 27.80 9.65 -2.69
N LYS A 118 26.65 9.84 -3.35
CA LYS A 118 25.71 10.94 -3.09
C LYS A 118 24.52 10.48 -2.25
N LYS A 119 24.07 11.34 -1.34
CA LYS A 119 22.85 11.11 -0.56
C LYS A 119 21.63 11.32 -1.48
N ALA A 120 20.76 10.33 -1.57
CA ALA A 120 19.50 10.37 -2.29
C ALA A 120 18.36 10.03 -1.33
N HIS A 121 17.27 10.79 -1.40
CA HIS A 121 16.05 10.45 -0.67
C HIS A 121 15.38 9.24 -1.34
N ALA A 122 14.95 8.29 -0.52
CA ALA A 122 14.21 7.12 -0.97
C ALA A 122 13.08 6.81 -0.01
N ASN A 123 12.04 6.14 -0.49
CA ASN A 123 11.02 5.53 0.36
C ASN A 123 11.35 4.04 0.46
N LEU A 124 11.86 3.60 1.61
CA LEU A 124 12.08 2.17 1.84
C LEU A 124 10.72 1.54 2.15
N VAL A 125 10.31 0.53 1.39
CA VAL A 125 9.06 -0.20 1.56
C VAL A 125 9.33 -1.44 2.40
N TRP A 126 8.68 -1.51 3.55
CA TRP A 126 8.87 -2.59 4.51
C TRP A 126 7.78 -3.65 4.39
N GLY A 127 6.63 -3.29 3.82
CA GLY A 127 5.58 -4.24 3.52
C GLY A 127 4.51 -3.68 2.59
N ILE A 128 3.72 -4.59 2.04
CA ILE A 128 2.58 -4.26 1.18
C ILE A 128 1.32 -5.00 1.62
N ARG A 129 0.17 -4.40 1.38
CA ARG A 129 -1.13 -5.02 1.60
C ARG A 129 -1.96 -4.89 0.33
N PHE A 130 -2.56 -5.99 -0.10
CA PHE A 130 -3.55 -5.96 -1.18
C PHE A 130 -4.87 -5.39 -0.66
N ASP A 131 -5.39 -4.37 -1.34
CA ASP A 131 -6.72 -3.82 -1.10
C ASP A 131 -7.74 -4.29 -2.14
N THR A 132 -7.25 -4.71 -3.32
CA THR A 132 -8.01 -5.45 -4.32
C THR A 132 -7.28 -6.71 -4.75
N LEU A 133 -8.01 -7.75 -5.12
CA LEU A 133 -7.48 -8.95 -5.77
C LEU A 133 -8.41 -9.33 -6.93
N ASN A 134 -7.86 -9.54 -8.13
CA ASN A 134 -8.63 -9.85 -9.35
C ASN A 134 -9.79 -8.86 -9.60
N GLY A 135 -9.54 -7.56 -9.37
CA GLY A 135 -10.54 -6.49 -9.53
C GLY A 135 -11.58 -6.40 -8.41
N GLN A 136 -11.59 -7.32 -7.44
CA GLN A 136 -12.51 -7.28 -6.32
C GLN A 136 -11.86 -6.62 -5.10
N LYS A 137 -12.58 -5.68 -4.46
CA LYS A 137 -12.15 -5.08 -3.20
C LYS A 137 -12.19 -6.13 -2.09
N LEU A 138 -11.08 -6.26 -1.38
CA LEU A 138 -10.98 -7.16 -0.25
C LEU A 138 -11.62 -6.50 0.97
N SER A 139 -12.66 -7.12 1.53
CA SER A 139 -13.46 -6.56 2.63
C SER A 139 -12.90 -6.83 4.02
N ASN A 140 -12.04 -7.86 4.19
CA ASN A 140 -11.50 -8.23 5.48
C ASN A 140 -10.61 -7.10 6.05
N PRO A 141 -10.89 -6.53 7.24
CA PRO A 141 -10.04 -5.50 7.84
C PRO A 141 -8.65 -6.00 8.30
N THR A 142 -8.49 -7.32 8.53
CA THR A 142 -7.24 -7.95 9.00
C THR A 142 -6.43 -8.57 7.86
N ARG A 143 -6.51 -7.98 6.65
CA ARG A 143 -5.72 -8.41 5.50
C ARG A 143 -4.23 -8.49 5.85
N PRO A 144 -3.54 -9.56 5.44
CA PRO A 144 -2.14 -9.73 5.74
C PRO A 144 -1.32 -8.61 5.12
N ILE A 145 -0.38 -8.08 5.89
CA ILE A 145 0.72 -7.27 5.37
C ILE A 145 1.81 -8.27 4.99
N ILE A 146 2.17 -8.25 3.71
CA ILE A 146 3.26 -9.04 3.15
C ILE A 146 4.55 -8.27 3.42
N SER A 147 5.45 -8.88 4.19
CA SER A 147 6.73 -8.26 4.53
C SER A 147 7.63 -8.18 3.30
N CYS A 148 8.29 -7.04 3.11
CA CYS A 148 9.32 -6.80 2.10
C CYS A 148 10.66 -6.36 2.74
N SER A 149 10.79 -6.52 4.06
CA SER A 149 12.02 -6.34 4.83
C SER A 149 12.70 -7.68 5.11
N HIS A 150 14.00 -7.64 5.40
CA HIS A 150 14.78 -8.84 5.73
C HIS A 150 14.13 -9.67 6.85
N ALA A 151 14.30 -10.99 6.82
CA ALA A 151 13.63 -11.96 7.71
C ALA A 151 13.83 -11.72 9.22
N ASN A 152 14.82 -10.92 9.61
CA ASN A 152 15.12 -10.55 11.00
C ASN A 152 14.24 -9.38 11.49
N ALA A 153 13.53 -8.71 10.60
CA ALA A 153 12.58 -7.67 10.93
C ALA A 153 11.33 -8.32 11.55
N ARG A 154 10.93 -7.82 12.73
CA ARG A 154 9.77 -8.35 13.45
C ARG A 154 8.49 -8.25 12.58
N PRO A 155 7.54 -9.19 12.69
CA PRO A 155 6.40 -9.25 11.76
C PRO A 155 5.48 -8.03 11.88
N PHE A 156 4.87 -7.65 10.76
CA PHE A 156 3.75 -6.71 10.72
C PHE A 156 2.47 -7.38 11.23
N ARG A 157 1.73 -6.72 12.14
CA ARG A 157 0.40 -7.18 12.56
C ARG A 157 -0.53 -5.99 12.82
N VAL A 158 -1.60 -5.85 12.06
CA VAL A 158 -2.63 -4.84 12.34
C VAL A 158 -3.59 -5.36 13.40
N PHE A 159 -3.96 -4.52 14.37
CA PHE A 159 -4.96 -4.83 15.38
C PHE A 159 -6.33 -4.31 14.94
N ASN A 160 -7.40 -5.00 15.36
CA ASN A 160 -8.76 -4.49 15.19
C ASN A 160 -9.04 -3.46 16.28
N ASN A 161 -9.87 -2.46 15.95
CA ASN A 161 -10.57 -1.64 16.93
C ASN A 161 -12.05 -2.01 16.90
#